data_AF-A0A833ZAG1-F1
#
_entry.id   AF-A0A833ZAG1-F1
#
_cell.length_a   1.000
_cell.length_b   1.000
_cell.length_c   1.000
_cell.angle_alpha   90.00
_cell.angle_beta   90.00
_cell.angle_gamma   90.00
#
_symmetry.space_group_name_H-M   'P 1'
#
loop_
_entity.id
_entity.type
_entity.pdbx_description
1 polymer ?
#
loop_
_entity_poly.entity_id
_entity_poly.type
_entity_poly.pdbx_seq_one_letter_code
_entity_poly.pdbx_strand_id
1 'polypeptide(L)'
;MGLMLATCSADGIVRIYEAPDVMNLSQWSLQHEISCKLSCSCISWNPSSSRAHSPMIAVGSDDSSPNAMAKVQIFEYNENTRKYAKAETLMTVTDPVHDIAFAPNLGRSYHILAIATKDVRIFTLKPVRKELTSSGGPSKFEIHIVAQFDNHNSQVWRVSWNITGTVLASSGDDGCVRLWKANYMDNWKCTGILKGNGSPVSGSSQQGNTNPSIGSNISNLQNSLNGSSAGRKHS
;
A
#
# COMPACT_ATOMS: atom_id res chain seq x y z
N MET A 1 17.21 -18.15 -8.24
CA MET A 1 16.70 -17.41 -9.41
C MET A 1 17.90 -16.84 -10.15
N GLY A 2 17.93 -17.01 -11.48
CA GLY A 2 18.86 -16.30 -12.35
C GLY A 2 18.39 -14.87 -12.59
N LEU A 3 18.71 -14.31 -13.76
CA LEU A 3 18.27 -12.99 -14.16
C LEU A 3 16.84 -13.06 -14.71
N MET A 4 15.87 -12.55 -13.94
CA MET A 4 14.44 -12.61 -14.26
C MET A 4 13.80 -11.22 -14.30
N LEU A 5 12.81 -11.06 -15.17
CA LEU A 5 12.00 -9.85 -15.32
C LEU A 5 10.52 -10.23 -15.31
N ALA A 6 9.71 -9.54 -14.52
CA ALA A 6 8.26 -9.65 -14.60
C ALA A 6 7.67 -8.37 -15.18
N THR A 7 6.67 -8.52 -16.04
CA THR A 7 5.85 -7.42 -16.54
C THR A 7 4.39 -7.71 -16.23
N CYS A 8 3.62 -6.68 -15.95
CA CYS A 8 2.17 -6.74 -15.79
C CYS A 8 1.52 -5.77 -16.78
N SER A 9 0.34 -6.11 -17.29
CA SER A 9 -0.31 -5.36 -18.36
C SER A 9 -1.82 -5.23 -18.12
N ALA A 10 -2.42 -4.23 -18.78
CA ALA A 10 -3.85 -3.94 -18.72
C ALA A 10 -4.72 -5.08 -19.31
N ASP A 11 -4.15 -5.96 -20.13
CA ASP A 11 -4.78 -7.22 -20.59
C ASP A 11 -5.03 -8.23 -19.45
N GLY A 12 -4.54 -7.93 -18.24
CA GLY A 12 -4.67 -8.77 -17.06
C GLY A 12 -3.74 -9.98 -17.07
N ILE A 13 -2.63 -9.87 -17.80
CA ILE A 13 -1.62 -10.91 -17.89
C ILE A 13 -0.31 -10.41 -17.27
N VAL A 14 0.26 -11.26 -16.42
CA VAL A 14 1.65 -11.10 -15.94
C VAL A 14 2.53 -12.08 -16.70
N ARG A 15 3.63 -11.56 -17.25
CA ARG A 15 4.62 -12.33 -18.00
C ARG A 15 5.95 -12.30 -17.27
N ILE A 16 6.58 -13.45 -17.14
CA ILE A 16 7.88 -13.59 -16.50
C ILE A 16 8.87 -14.11 -17.52
N TYR A 17 9.95 -13.36 -17.70
CA TYR A 17 11.03 -13.66 -18.62
C TYR A 17 12.29 -14.01 -17.85
N GLU A 18 13.10 -14.90 -18.40
CA GLU A 18 14.42 -15.26 -17.88
C GLU A 18 15.45 -15.14 -19.00
N ALA A 19 16.61 -14.58 -18.67
CA ALA A 19 17.78 -14.61 -19.54
C ALA A 19 18.52 -15.95 -19.32
N PRO A 20 18.51 -16.87 -20.30
CA PRO A 20 19.12 -18.19 -20.13
C PRO A 20 20.64 -18.14 -19.98
N ASP A 21 21.25 -17.13 -20.60
CA ASP A 21 22.68 -16.84 -20.52
C ASP A 21 22.90 -15.41 -20.01
N VAL A 22 23.48 -15.29 -18.81
CA VAL A 22 23.77 -14.00 -18.18
C VAL A 22 24.85 -13.20 -18.93
N MET A 23 25.62 -13.85 -19.79
CA MET A 23 26.61 -13.18 -20.65
C MET A 23 25.99 -12.62 -21.93
N ASN A 24 24.77 -13.08 -22.31
CA ASN A 24 24.04 -12.61 -23.48
C ASN A 24 22.68 -11.99 -23.11
N LEU A 25 22.72 -10.73 -22.70
CA LEU A 25 21.54 -9.98 -22.24
C LEU A 25 20.53 -9.62 -23.35
N SER A 26 20.82 -9.95 -24.61
CA SER A 26 19.88 -9.74 -25.72
C SER A 26 18.77 -10.80 -25.78
N GLN A 27 18.98 -11.95 -25.13
CA GLN A 27 18.05 -13.08 -25.18
C GLN A 27 17.25 -13.18 -23.89
N TRP A 28 15.94 -13.01 -24.01
CA TRP A 28 14.97 -13.18 -22.92
C TRP A 28 13.87 -14.13 -23.37
N SER A 29 13.72 -15.22 -22.63
CA SER A 29 12.74 -16.26 -22.91
C SER A 29 11.53 -16.11 -22.01
N LEU A 30 10.31 -16.19 -22.57
CA LEU A 30 9.08 -16.20 -21.78
C LEU A 30 8.99 -17.53 -21.01
N GLN A 31 9.05 -17.46 -19.69
CA GLN A 31 8.97 -18.61 -18.79
C GLN A 31 7.54 -18.86 -18.30
N HIS A 32 6.84 -17.79 -17.92
CA HIS A 32 5.51 -17.91 -17.34
C HIS A 32 4.56 -16.84 -17.87
N GLU A 33 3.31 -17.25 -18.02
CA GLU A 33 2.17 -16.38 -18.27
C GLU A 33 1.10 -16.65 -17.22
N ILE A 34 0.67 -15.61 -16.50
CA ILE A 34 -0.25 -15.69 -15.37
C ILE A 34 -1.44 -14.77 -15.65
N SER A 35 -2.64 -15.34 -15.68
CA SER A 35 -3.88 -14.58 -15.90
C SER A 35 -4.47 -14.11 -14.57
N CYS A 36 -4.50 -12.79 -14.36
CA CYS A 36 -5.02 -12.14 -13.14
C CYS A 36 -6.52 -11.85 -13.21
N LYS A 37 -7.13 -11.91 -14.41
CA LYS A 37 -8.56 -11.67 -14.69
C LYS A 37 -9.04 -10.22 -14.47
N LEU A 38 -8.15 -9.32 -14.07
CA LEU A 38 -8.35 -7.88 -13.94
C LEU A 38 -7.18 -7.18 -14.61
N SER A 39 -7.34 -5.91 -15.04
CA SER A 39 -6.23 -5.11 -15.54
C SER A 39 -5.12 -5.03 -14.49
N CYS A 40 -3.86 -5.25 -14.86
CA CYS A 40 -2.76 -5.13 -13.93
C CYS A 40 -2.11 -3.74 -14.06
N SER A 41 -1.96 -3.03 -12.94
CA SER A 41 -1.38 -1.69 -12.88
C SER A 41 0.00 -1.66 -12.24
N CYS A 42 0.25 -2.57 -11.30
CA CYS A 42 1.48 -2.62 -10.53
C CYS A 42 1.81 -4.06 -10.12
N ILE A 43 3.10 -4.32 -9.90
CA ILE A 43 3.63 -5.63 -9.53
C ILE A 43 4.82 -5.47 -8.59
N SER A 44 4.94 -6.38 -7.63
CA SER A 44 6.07 -6.41 -6.69
C SER A 44 6.52 -7.84 -6.42
N TRP A 45 7.81 -8.09 -6.60
CA TRP A 45 8.45 -9.32 -6.13
C TRP A 45 8.61 -9.28 -4.62
N ASN A 46 8.38 -10.41 -3.95
CA ASN A 46 8.81 -10.58 -2.57
C ASN A 46 10.35 -10.75 -2.56
N PRO A 47 11.12 -9.80 -2.01
CA PRO A 47 12.58 -9.82 -2.06
C PRO A 47 13.22 -10.83 -1.09
N SER A 48 12.41 -11.59 -0.34
CA SER A 48 12.89 -12.61 0.59
C SER A 48 13.79 -13.61 -0.12
N SER A 49 15.10 -13.58 0.18
CA SER A 49 16.09 -14.51 -0.36
C SER A 49 16.15 -15.85 0.40
N SER A 50 15.26 -16.04 1.38
CA SER A 50 15.21 -17.27 2.16
C SER A 50 14.74 -18.44 1.30
N ARG A 51 15.56 -19.50 1.23
CA ARG A 51 15.16 -20.78 0.60
C ARG A 51 13.99 -21.47 1.30
N ALA A 52 13.61 -21.01 2.50
CA ALA A 52 12.47 -21.52 3.24
C ALA A 52 11.11 -21.02 2.69
N HIS A 53 11.11 -19.99 1.84
CA HIS A 53 9.90 -19.44 1.23
C HIS A 53 10.00 -19.54 -0.29
N SER A 54 8.94 -20.07 -0.90
CA SER A 54 8.82 -20.03 -2.36
C SER A 54 8.83 -18.57 -2.85
N PRO A 55 9.38 -18.30 -4.05
CA PRO A 55 9.27 -16.99 -4.67
C PRO A 55 7.81 -16.55 -4.79
N MET A 56 7.54 -15.27 -4.48
CA MET A 56 6.20 -14.71 -4.54
C MET A 56 6.18 -13.39 -5.30
N ILE A 57 5.05 -13.13 -5.95
CA ILE A 57 4.73 -11.84 -6.57
C ILE A 57 3.36 -11.38 -6.09
N ALA A 58 3.22 -10.07 -5.88
CA ALA A 58 1.94 -9.41 -5.66
C ALA A 58 1.63 -8.55 -6.87
N VAL A 59 0.38 -8.59 -7.31
CA VAL A 59 -0.12 -7.87 -8.49
C VAL A 59 -1.32 -7.04 -8.07
N GLY A 60 -1.31 -5.77 -8.41
CA GLY A 60 -2.39 -4.83 -8.16
C GLY A 60 -3.12 -4.44 -9.43
N SER A 61 -4.39 -4.09 -9.27
CA SER A 61 -5.27 -3.62 -10.33
C SER A 61 -5.80 -2.24 -10.02
N ASP A 62 -5.75 -1.36 -11.02
CA ASP A 62 -6.34 -0.03 -11.02
C ASP A 62 -7.78 -0.02 -11.56
N ASP A 63 -8.37 -1.18 -11.84
CA ASP A 63 -9.73 -1.32 -12.33
C ASP A 63 -10.68 -0.50 -11.44
N SER A 64 -11.39 0.46 -12.03
CA SER A 64 -12.30 1.36 -11.32
C SER A 64 -13.71 0.80 -11.17
N SER A 65 -13.99 -0.37 -11.76
CA SER A 65 -15.30 -0.99 -11.69
C SER A 65 -15.65 -1.37 -10.25
N PRO A 66 -16.88 -1.06 -9.80
CA PRO A 66 -17.34 -1.40 -8.45
C PRO A 66 -17.61 -2.91 -8.30
N ASN A 67 -17.64 -3.66 -9.40
CA ASN A 67 -17.92 -5.10 -9.41
C ASN A 67 -16.70 -5.95 -9.05
N ALA A 68 -15.49 -5.41 -9.19
CA ALA A 68 -14.26 -6.11 -8.81
C ALA A 68 -14.05 -6.04 -7.29
N MET A 69 -14.44 -7.09 -6.58
CA MET A 69 -14.39 -7.13 -5.11
C MET A 69 -12.97 -7.19 -4.52
N ALA A 70 -11.96 -7.61 -5.30
CA ALA A 70 -10.59 -7.69 -4.80
C ALA A 70 -9.57 -7.36 -5.89
N LYS A 71 -8.76 -6.32 -5.65
CA LYS A 71 -7.87 -5.74 -6.65
C LYS A 71 -6.40 -6.10 -6.43
N VAL A 72 -6.09 -6.93 -5.44
CA VAL A 72 -4.74 -7.43 -5.20
C VAL A 72 -4.72 -8.94 -5.11
N GLN A 73 -3.86 -9.55 -5.92
CA GLN A 73 -3.64 -11.00 -5.97
C GLN A 73 -2.17 -11.30 -5.70
N ILE A 74 -1.92 -12.39 -4.98
CA ILE A 74 -0.58 -12.86 -4.66
C ILE A 74 -0.40 -14.25 -5.27
N PHE A 75 0.69 -14.42 -6.00
CA PHE A 75 1.07 -15.67 -6.62
C PHE A 75 2.36 -16.19 -5.99
N GLU A 76 2.44 -17.49 -5.82
CA GLU A 76 3.59 -18.21 -5.27
C GLU A 76 4.08 -19.23 -6.30
N TYR A 77 5.40 -19.30 -6.48
CA TYR A 77 6.02 -20.30 -7.34
C TYR A 77 6.00 -21.68 -6.66
N ASN A 78 5.44 -22.65 -7.35
CA ASN A 78 5.42 -24.04 -6.91
C ASN A 78 6.49 -24.82 -7.68
N GLU A 79 7.55 -25.24 -6.97
CA GLU A 79 8.67 -26.01 -7.52
C GLU A 79 8.21 -27.35 -8.13
N ASN A 80 7.22 -28.01 -7.54
CA ASN A 80 6.75 -29.33 -8.01
C ASN A 80 6.05 -29.22 -9.36
N THR A 81 5.26 -28.16 -9.57
CA THR A 81 4.52 -27.95 -10.83
C THR A 81 5.26 -27.03 -11.80
N ARG A 82 6.36 -26.41 -11.36
CA ARG A 82 7.13 -25.37 -12.08
C ARG A 82 6.24 -24.23 -12.60
N LYS A 83 5.22 -23.86 -11.84
CA LYS A 83 4.25 -22.83 -12.21
C LYS A 83 3.95 -21.93 -11.02
N TYR A 84 3.61 -20.69 -11.34
CA TYR A 84 3.00 -19.79 -10.36
C TYR A 84 1.54 -20.19 -10.13
N ALA A 85 1.18 -20.35 -8.87
CA ALA A 85 -0.19 -20.59 -8.44
C ALA A 85 -0.67 -19.39 -7.61
N LYS A 86 -1.95 -19.03 -7.73
CA LYS A 86 -2.54 -18.00 -6.88
C LYS A 86 -2.61 -18.50 -5.44
N ALA A 87 -1.88 -17.84 -4.56
CA ALA A 87 -1.83 -18.18 -3.14
C ALA A 87 -2.92 -17.43 -2.37
N GLU A 88 -3.08 -16.13 -2.61
CA GLU A 88 -4.00 -15.28 -1.85
C GLU A 88 -4.64 -14.19 -2.72
N THR A 89 -5.80 -13.72 -2.26
CA THR A 89 -6.50 -12.55 -2.78
C THR A 89 -6.85 -11.64 -1.62
N LEU A 90 -6.43 -10.37 -1.65
CA LEU A 90 -6.71 -9.43 -0.55
C LEU A 90 -8.11 -8.83 -0.68
N MET A 91 -9.10 -9.53 -0.14
CA MET A 91 -10.53 -9.20 -0.27
C MET A 91 -10.91 -7.82 0.28
N THR A 92 -10.12 -7.26 1.19
CA THR A 92 -10.38 -5.95 1.79
C THR A 92 -9.94 -4.79 0.91
N VAL A 93 -9.16 -5.04 -0.16
CA VAL A 93 -8.64 -4.00 -1.06
C VAL A 93 -9.55 -3.89 -2.29
N THR A 94 -10.53 -2.99 -2.19
CA THR A 94 -11.57 -2.74 -3.20
C THR A 94 -11.33 -1.45 -3.99
N ASP A 95 -10.51 -0.55 -3.49
CA ASP A 95 -10.16 0.72 -4.16
C ASP A 95 -9.08 0.47 -5.24
N PRO A 96 -9.06 1.24 -6.35
CA PRO A 96 -8.00 1.15 -7.36
C PRO A 96 -6.60 1.21 -6.75
N VAL A 97 -5.73 0.31 -7.20
CA VAL A 97 -4.38 0.14 -6.67
C VAL A 97 -3.37 0.77 -7.62
N HIS A 98 -2.61 1.72 -7.11
CA HIS A 98 -1.65 2.50 -7.89
C HIS A 98 -0.22 2.00 -7.76
N ASP A 99 0.10 1.42 -6.61
CA ASP A 99 1.41 0.86 -6.34
C ASP A 99 1.36 -0.18 -5.22
N ILE A 100 2.29 -1.13 -5.27
CA ILE A 100 2.43 -2.20 -4.28
C ILE A 100 3.93 -2.43 -4.07
N ALA A 101 4.34 -2.60 -2.81
CA ALA A 101 5.71 -2.91 -2.48
C ALA A 101 5.81 -3.95 -1.35
N PHE A 102 6.45 -5.09 -1.62
CA PHE A 102 6.90 -5.97 -0.55
C PHE A 102 8.07 -5.34 0.19
N ALA A 103 8.06 -5.43 1.53
CA ALA A 103 9.19 -5.03 2.35
C ALA A 103 10.31 -6.07 2.27
N PRO A 104 11.58 -5.66 2.17
CA PRO A 104 12.73 -6.53 2.44
C PRO A 104 12.55 -7.32 3.73
N ASN A 105 12.80 -8.64 3.70
CA ASN A 105 12.65 -9.48 4.89
C ASN A 105 14.00 -9.75 5.56
N LEU A 106 14.41 -8.86 6.47
CA LEU A 106 15.62 -9.01 7.27
C LEU A 106 15.32 -9.71 8.60
N GLY A 107 15.07 -11.03 8.54
CA GLY A 107 14.95 -11.88 9.73
C GLY A 107 13.55 -11.97 10.35
N ARG A 108 12.49 -11.52 9.67
CA ARG A 108 11.10 -11.74 10.13
C ARG A 108 10.58 -13.09 9.64
N SER A 109 9.71 -13.71 10.44
CA SER A 109 8.99 -14.95 10.07
C SER A 109 7.72 -14.70 9.24
N TYR A 110 7.49 -13.46 8.82
CA TYR A 110 6.33 -13.01 8.06
C TYR A 110 6.76 -11.98 7.02
N HIS A 111 5.95 -11.83 5.98
CA HIS A 111 6.15 -10.81 4.95
C HIS A 111 5.32 -9.57 5.26
N ILE A 112 5.78 -8.42 4.78
CA ILE A 112 5.05 -7.16 4.89
C ILE A 112 4.81 -6.64 3.47
N LEU A 113 3.60 -6.19 3.18
CA LEU A 113 3.19 -5.64 1.90
C LEU A 113 2.56 -4.27 2.11
N ALA A 114 3.11 -3.25 1.46
CA ALA A 114 2.49 -1.93 1.39
C ALA A 114 1.68 -1.80 0.10
N ILE A 115 0.54 -1.12 0.18
CA ILE A 115 -0.38 -0.92 -0.94
C ILE A 115 -0.80 0.55 -0.95
N ALA A 116 -0.64 1.19 -2.10
CA ALA A 116 -1.11 2.54 -2.39
C ALA A 116 -2.49 2.48 -3.07
N THR A 117 -3.50 2.95 -2.36
CA THR A 117 -4.86 3.17 -2.91
C THR A 117 -5.29 4.60 -2.58
N LYS A 118 -6.57 4.85 -2.26
CA LYS A 118 -7.01 6.13 -1.68
C LYS A 118 -6.38 6.41 -0.31
N ASP A 119 -5.91 5.35 0.34
CA ASP A 119 -5.17 5.35 1.59
C ASP A 119 -3.91 4.48 1.44
N VAL A 120 -2.98 4.62 2.39
CA VAL A 120 -1.83 3.71 2.53
C VAL A 120 -2.25 2.54 3.39
N ARG A 121 -2.09 1.30 2.91
CA ARG A 121 -2.33 0.10 3.72
C ARG A 121 -1.06 -0.72 3.88
N ILE A 122 -0.86 -1.27 5.07
CA ILE A 122 0.25 -2.16 5.38
C ILE A 122 -0.34 -3.49 5.85
N PHE A 123 0.00 -4.56 5.15
CA PHE A 123 -0.41 -5.92 5.44
C PHE A 123 0.76 -6.73 5.96
N THR A 124 0.48 -7.66 6.88
CA THR A 124 1.38 -8.76 7.22
C THR A 124 0.83 -10.06 6.65
N LEU A 125 1.71 -10.88 6.10
CA LEU A 125 1.40 -12.19 5.54
C LEU A 125 2.26 -13.21 6.27
N LYS A 126 1.64 -13.97 7.17
CA LYS A 126 2.34 -14.97 7.99
C LYS A 126 2.05 -16.36 7.42
N PRO A 127 3.06 -17.10 6.92
CA PRO A 127 2.86 -18.43 6.40
C PRO A 127 2.28 -19.37 7.47
N VAL A 128 1.21 -20.09 7.14
CA VAL A 128 0.64 -21.13 8.00
C VAL A 128 1.36 -22.45 7.73
N ARG A 129 1.78 -23.15 8.79
CA ARG A 129 2.46 -24.44 8.66
C ARG A 129 1.54 -25.45 7.96
N LYS A 130 2.04 -26.10 6.90
CA LYS A 130 1.35 -27.19 6.22
C LYS A 130 1.38 -28.43 7.13
N GLU A 131 0.21 -29.00 7.44
CA GLU A 131 0.15 -30.36 7.98
C GLU A 131 0.60 -31.36 6.90
N LEU A 132 1.22 -32.46 7.32
CA LEU A 132 1.91 -33.45 6.47
C LEU A 132 1.03 -34.11 5.39
N THR A 133 -0.28 -33.90 5.40
CA THR A 133 -1.27 -34.62 4.57
C THR A 133 -1.71 -33.87 3.31
N SER A 134 -1.32 -32.60 3.10
CA SER A 134 -1.78 -31.78 1.96
C SER A 134 -0.61 -31.18 1.15
N SER A 135 0.08 -31.99 0.35
CA SER A 135 1.40 -31.60 -0.20
C SER A 135 1.44 -31.23 -1.69
N GLY A 136 0.42 -30.55 -2.22
CA GLY A 136 0.44 -30.06 -3.62
C GLY A 136 0.11 -28.58 -3.83
N GLY A 137 -0.65 -27.97 -2.91
CA GLY A 137 -1.17 -26.62 -3.08
C GLY A 137 -0.22 -25.49 -2.65
N PRO A 138 -0.52 -24.24 -3.05
CA PRO A 138 0.19 -23.06 -2.56
C PRO A 138 0.10 -22.96 -1.03
N SER A 139 1.06 -22.24 -0.45
CA SER A 139 1.08 -21.89 0.96
C SER A 139 -0.15 -21.05 1.31
N LYS A 140 -0.73 -21.31 2.49
CA LYS A 140 -1.79 -20.48 3.06
C LYS A 140 -1.17 -19.43 3.96
N PHE A 141 -1.74 -18.23 3.99
CA PHE A 141 -1.25 -17.14 4.82
C PHE A 141 -2.31 -16.67 5.80
N GLU A 142 -1.88 -16.39 7.03
CA GLU A 142 -2.63 -15.58 7.98
C GLU A 142 -2.35 -14.11 7.66
N ILE A 143 -3.39 -13.38 7.23
CA ILE A 143 -3.27 -12.01 6.70
C ILE A 143 -3.88 -11.03 7.69
N HIS A 144 -3.11 -9.99 8.06
CA HIS A 144 -3.59 -8.89 8.90
C HIS A 144 -3.26 -7.53 8.30
N ILE A 145 -4.23 -6.62 8.35
CA ILE A 145 -3.98 -5.19 8.15
C ILE A 145 -3.40 -4.66 9.47
N VAL A 146 -2.14 -4.22 9.44
CA VAL A 146 -1.46 -3.67 10.61
C VAL A 146 -1.44 -2.14 10.64
N ALA A 147 -1.71 -1.51 9.51
CA ALA A 147 -1.91 -0.07 9.43
C ALA A 147 -2.74 0.33 8.21
N GLN A 148 -3.53 1.39 8.39
CA GLN A 148 -4.25 2.07 7.33
C GLN A 148 -4.18 3.58 7.61
N PHE A 149 -3.71 4.35 6.63
CA PHE A 149 -3.48 5.78 6.78
C PHE A 149 -4.14 6.57 5.66
N ASP A 150 -5.07 7.42 6.05
CA ASP A 150 -5.82 8.35 5.20
C ASP A 150 -5.24 9.77 5.25
N ASN A 151 -4.08 9.98 5.88
CA ASN A 151 -3.53 11.32 6.13
C ASN A 151 -3.19 12.11 4.86
N HIS A 152 -3.02 11.46 3.70
CA HIS A 152 -2.88 12.17 2.43
C HIS A 152 -4.18 12.91 2.04
N ASN A 153 -5.35 12.43 2.49
CA ASN A 153 -6.67 12.94 2.11
C ASN A 153 -6.83 13.08 0.57
N SER A 154 -6.13 12.23 -0.16
CA SER A 154 -6.00 12.24 -1.62
C SER A 154 -5.50 10.88 -2.10
N GLN A 155 -5.48 10.67 -3.42
CA GLN A 155 -4.93 9.45 -4.00
C GLN A 155 -3.46 9.29 -3.61
N VAL A 156 -3.09 8.08 -3.17
CA VAL A 156 -1.70 7.67 -2.99
C VAL A 156 -1.23 6.99 -4.27
N TRP A 157 -0.11 7.47 -4.82
CA TRP A 157 0.40 7.01 -6.12
C TRP A 157 1.59 6.07 -6.00
N ARG A 158 2.41 6.22 -4.96
CA ARG A 158 3.62 5.42 -4.77
C ARG A 158 3.80 5.02 -3.33
N VAL A 159 4.35 3.82 -3.14
CA VAL A 159 4.82 3.30 -1.86
C VAL A 159 6.20 2.67 -2.05
N SER A 160 7.14 2.97 -1.14
CA SER A 160 8.49 2.42 -1.23
C SER A 160 9.08 2.13 0.13
N TRP A 161 9.63 0.94 0.30
CA TRP A 161 10.33 0.54 1.51
C TRP A 161 11.79 0.98 1.44
N ASN A 162 12.34 1.39 2.59
CA ASN A 162 13.79 1.45 2.73
C ASN A 162 14.42 0.05 2.63
N ILE A 163 15.74 0.00 2.44
CA ILE A 163 16.46 -1.27 2.26
C ILE A 163 16.30 -2.26 3.42
N THR A 164 16.04 -1.76 4.63
CA THR A 164 15.81 -2.62 5.80
C THR A 164 14.36 -3.07 5.97
N GLY A 165 13.43 -2.54 5.17
CA GLY A 165 11.99 -2.82 5.30
C GLY A 165 11.40 -2.36 6.64
N THR A 166 11.95 -1.31 7.25
CA THR A 166 11.52 -0.76 8.54
C THR A 166 10.82 0.60 8.41
N VAL A 167 11.06 1.31 7.31
CA VAL A 167 10.45 2.61 7.01
C VAL A 167 9.79 2.53 5.65
N LEU A 168 8.52 2.93 5.60
CA LEU A 168 7.75 3.08 4.38
C LEU A 168 7.68 4.56 3.99
N ALA A 169 7.93 4.88 2.74
CA ALA A 169 7.60 6.18 2.15
C ALA A 169 6.33 6.06 1.31
N SER A 170 5.45 7.06 1.35
CA SER A 170 4.28 7.18 0.47
C SER A 170 4.18 8.58 -0.12
N SER A 171 3.65 8.70 -1.33
CA SER A 171 3.38 10.00 -1.98
C SER A 171 1.99 10.03 -2.60
N GLY A 172 1.33 11.19 -2.54
CA GLY A 172 0.00 11.39 -3.11
C GLY A 172 -0.21 12.77 -3.74
N ASP A 173 -1.43 13.02 -4.20
CA ASP A 173 -1.83 14.31 -4.81
C ASP A 173 -1.78 15.51 -3.86
N ASP A 174 -1.69 15.29 -2.54
CA ASP A 174 -1.46 16.33 -1.54
C ASP A 174 -0.07 17.00 -1.65
N GLY A 175 0.77 16.57 -2.60
CA GLY A 175 2.11 17.10 -2.83
C GLY A 175 3.09 16.79 -1.71
N CYS A 176 2.73 15.84 -0.84
CA CYS A 176 3.54 15.42 0.30
C CYS A 176 4.12 14.02 0.10
N VAL A 177 5.34 13.81 0.60
CA VAL A 177 5.88 12.48 0.88
C VAL A 177 5.81 12.25 2.38
N ARG A 178 5.25 11.11 2.81
CA ARG A 178 5.12 10.74 4.21
C ARG A 178 5.97 9.53 4.52
N LEU A 179 6.62 9.55 5.68
CA LEU A 179 7.42 8.44 6.19
C LEU A 179 6.67 7.76 7.34
N TRP A 180 6.60 6.43 7.30
CA TRP A 180 5.88 5.61 8.26
C TRP A 180 6.82 4.58 8.88
N LYS A 181 6.73 4.42 10.20
CA LYS A 181 7.55 3.46 10.94
C LYS A 181 6.76 2.84 12.08
N ALA A 182 6.89 1.53 12.26
CA ALA A 182 6.39 0.82 13.42
C ALA A 182 7.31 1.03 14.63
N ASN A 183 6.72 1.16 15.83
CA ASN A 183 7.46 1.02 17.08
C ASN A 183 7.58 -0.46 17.48
N TYR A 184 8.18 -0.73 18.65
CA TYR A 184 8.40 -2.09 19.15
C TYR A 184 7.11 -2.85 19.51
N MET A 185 5.96 -2.17 19.53
CA MET A 185 4.63 -2.78 19.75
C MET A 185 3.84 -2.91 18.44
N ASP A 186 4.52 -2.87 17.29
CA ASP A 186 3.93 -2.92 15.95
C ASP A 186 2.92 -1.77 15.65
N ASN A 187 2.98 -0.68 16.42
CA ASN A 187 2.16 0.49 16.17
C ASN A 187 2.86 1.41 15.15
N TRP A 188 2.28 1.51 13.97
CA TRP A 188 2.76 2.35 12.88
C TRP A 188 2.38 3.81 13.07
N LYS A 189 3.34 4.71 12.87
CA LYS A 189 3.14 6.16 12.94
C LYS A 189 3.83 6.89 11.80
N CYS A 190 3.28 8.05 11.44
CA CYS A 190 3.95 8.99 10.56
C CYS A 190 5.12 9.64 11.33
N THR A 191 6.35 9.42 10.86
CA THR A 191 7.57 9.96 11.48
C THR A 191 8.13 11.18 10.76
N GLY A 192 7.62 11.49 9.56
CA GLY A 192 8.08 12.65 8.79
C GLY A 192 7.17 12.96 7.62
N ILE A 193 7.11 14.25 7.25
CA ILE A 193 6.37 14.77 6.11
C ILE A 193 7.31 15.69 5.35
N LEU A 194 7.49 15.43 4.05
CA LEU A 194 8.28 16.25 3.13
C LEU A 194 7.30 16.89 2.15
N LYS A 195 7.38 18.20 1.99
CA LYS A 195 6.58 18.94 0.99
C LYS A 195 7.47 19.41 -0.14
N GLY A 196 6.98 19.31 -1.38
CA GLY A 196 7.71 19.78 -2.57
C GLY A 196 8.04 21.27 -2.59
N ASN A 197 7.37 22.07 -1.76
CA ASN A 197 7.62 23.52 -1.63
C ASN A 197 8.82 23.87 -0.73
N GLY A 198 9.58 22.88 -0.22
CA GLY A 198 10.78 23.10 0.60
C GLY A 198 10.53 23.64 2.00
N SER A 199 9.27 23.85 2.40
CA SER A 199 8.92 24.28 3.75
C SER A 199 8.94 23.08 4.71
N PRO A 200 9.70 23.14 5.83
CA PRO A 200 9.61 22.10 6.84
C PRO A 200 8.21 22.12 7.46
N VAL A 201 7.55 20.96 7.48
CA VAL A 201 6.26 20.83 8.16
C VAL A 201 6.53 20.74 9.66
N SER A 202 6.13 21.76 10.41
CA SER A 202 6.09 21.72 11.86
C SER A 202 5.24 20.51 12.28
N GLY A 203 5.83 19.55 12.96
CA GLY A 203 5.16 18.31 13.37
C GLY A 203 4.00 18.61 14.31
N SER A 204 2.78 18.69 13.78
CA SER A 204 1.58 18.50 14.58
C SER A 204 1.20 17.02 14.51
N SER A 205 1.60 16.28 15.55
CA SER A 205 0.90 15.06 15.91
C SER A 205 -0.54 15.45 16.23
N GLN A 206 -1.45 15.31 15.26
CA GLN A 206 -2.88 15.37 15.54
C GLN A 206 -3.21 14.15 16.44
N GLN A 207 -3.19 14.37 17.76
CA GLN A 207 -3.97 13.58 18.68
C GLN A 207 -5.44 13.84 18.35
N GLY A 208 -6.09 12.86 17.71
CA GLY A 208 -7.54 12.83 17.63
C GLY A 208 -8.11 12.64 19.04
N ASN A 209 -8.59 13.72 19.66
CA ASN A 209 -9.55 13.61 20.76
C ASN A 209 -10.95 13.63 20.16
N THR A 210 -11.59 12.47 20.18
CA THR A 210 -13.03 12.30 19.97
C THR A 210 -13.77 12.61 21.27
N ASN A 211 -14.78 13.48 21.21
CA ASN A 211 -16.00 13.43 22.03
C ASN A 211 -17.04 14.43 21.48
N PRO A 212 -18.26 13.99 21.12
CA PRO A 212 -19.37 14.87 20.80
C PRO A 212 -20.46 14.84 21.90
N SER A 213 -20.92 16.00 22.38
CA SER A 213 -22.27 16.21 22.96
C SER A 213 -22.46 17.69 23.38
N ILE A 214 -23.30 18.47 22.68
CA ILE A 214 -24.71 18.83 22.98
C ILE A 214 -24.88 20.00 23.98
N GLY A 215 -25.65 21.02 23.56
CA GLY A 215 -26.34 22.02 24.42
C GLY A 215 -26.16 23.46 23.92
N SER A 216 -26.98 23.97 22.99
CA SER A 216 -28.23 24.73 23.19
C SER A 216 -28.09 26.09 23.91
N ASN A 217 -28.41 27.15 23.16
CA ASN A 217 -28.79 28.54 23.51
C ASN A 217 -29.02 28.90 24.98
N ILE A 218 -28.51 30.08 25.39
CA ILE A 218 -29.22 31.12 26.16
C ILE A 218 -28.54 32.48 25.92
N SER A 219 -29.37 33.49 25.64
CA SER A 219 -29.11 34.93 25.53
C SER A 219 -29.18 35.66 26.88
N ASN A 220 -28.44 36.77 27.05
CA ASN A 220 -28.81 38.04 27.72
C ASN A 220 -27.57 38.94 27.87
N LEU A 221 -27.47 40.10 27.21
CA LEU A 221 -27.97 41.45 27.56
C LEU A 221 -27.18 42.16 28.68
N GLN A 222 -26.43 43.23 28.33
CA GLN A 222 -26.61 44.59 28.89
C GLN A 222 -25.66 45.66 28.27
N ASN A 223 -26.28 46.73 27.74
CA ASN A 223 -26.05 48.18 27.95
C ASN A 223 -24.63 48.80 27.84
N SER A 224 -24.38 50.02 27.31
CA SER A 224 -25.24 51.12 26.82
C SER A 224 -24.43 52.24 26.13
N LEU A 225 -25.08 52.92 25.18
CA LEU A 225 -25.20 54.38 24.96
C LEU A 225 -24.05 55.27 24.40
N ASN A 226 -24.55 56.24 23.58
CA ASN A 226 -24.00 57.48 23.04
C ASN A 226 -23.16 57.37 21.74
N GLY A 227 -23.42 58.11 20.66
CA GLY A 227 -24.36 59.21 20.43
C GLY A 227 -24.46 59.57 18.94
N SER A 228 -25.57 60.19 18.59
CA SER A 228 -26.03 60.65 17.27
C SER A 228 -25.29 61.88 16.73
N SER A 229 -25.09 61.97 15.40
CA SER A 229 -25.43 63.19 14.63
C SER A 229 -25.51 62.89 13.12
N ALA A 230 -26.41 63.60 12.45
CA ALA A 230 -26.86 63.36 11.08
C ALA A 230 -26.15 64.25 10.04
N GLY A 231 -26.04 63.72 8.82
CA GLY A 231 -26.40 64.42 7.58
C GLY A 231 -25.40 65.41 6.95
N ARG A 232 -25.01 65.13 5.70
CA ARG A 232 -25.20 66.06 4.56
C ARG A 232 -24.88 65.40 3.21
N LYS A 233 -25.76 65.66 2.23
CA LYS A 233 -25.63 65.39 0.78
C LYS A 233 -24.95 66.58 0.06
N HIS A 234 -24.63 66.33 -1.22
CA HIS A 234 -24.10 67.19 -2.29
C HIS A 234 -22.57 67.25 -2.35
N SER A 235 -21.89 67.05 -3.48
CA SER A 235 -22.27 67.02 -4.91
C SER A 235 -21.44 65.98 -5.65
#